data_AF-A0A8S3EJU4-F1
#
_entry.id   AF-A0A8S3EJU4-F1
#
_cell.length_a   1.000
_cell.length_b   1.000
_cell.length_c   1.000
_cell.angle_alpha   90.00
_cell.angle_beta   90.00
_cell.angle_gamma   90.00
#
_symmetry.space_group_name_H-M   'P 1'
#
loop_
_entity.id
_entity.type
_entity.pdbx_description
1 polymer ?
#
loop_
_entity_poly.entity_id
_entity_poly.type
_entity_poly.pdbx_seq_one_letter_code
_entity_poly.pdbx_strand_id
1 'polypeptide(L)'
;MIEFVVREGPLFEAMIMHRELNNPQFRFLFDNQSPAHTYYRWKLYSILQGDTVATWRTDAFRLFKNGSLWLPPQPQQFTSGMPDEIFEKVKKETEIETIIKPEIIAPVINQSSTSNKRGRLSHRQRDHFEDLLRNLTPERMKIGDAMIWAIDHAEAADEIIDCITESLSILQTPSHKK
;
A
#
# COMPACT_ATOMS: atom_id res chain seq x y z
N MET A 1 16.08 11.35 -11.15
CA MET A 1 17.20 12.29 -10.86
C MET A 1 18.42 11.53 -10.36
N ILE A 2 18.34 10.80 -9.25
CA ILE A 2 19.48 10.04 -8.69
C ILE A 2 20.07 9.04 -9.68
N GLU A 3 19.23 8.27 -10.40
CA GLU A 3 19.68 7.32 -11.43
C GLU A 3 20.57 7.97 -12.50
N PHE A 4 20.22 9.19 -12.93
CA PHE A 4 21.02 9.93 -13.91
C PHE A 4 22.31 10.46 -13.29
N VAL A 5 22.30 10.91 -12.04
CA VAL A 5 23.52 11.34 -11.34
C VAL A 5 24.48 10.16 -11.15
N VAL A 6 23.97 8.96 -10.85
CA VAL A 6 24.79 7.75 -10.74
C VAL A 6 25.42 7.38 -12.09
N ARG A 7 24.66 7.50 -13.17
CA ARG A 7 25.10 7.13 -14.53
C ARG A 7 26.07 8.15 -15.15
N GLU A 8 25.74 9.43 -15.05
CA GLU A 8 26.46 10.54 -15.72
C GLU A 8 27.51 11.20 -14.81
N GLY A 9 27.46 10.94 -13.51
CA GLY A 9 28.45 11.38 -12.53
C GLY A 9 28.23 12.79 -11.96
N PRO A 10 29.21 13.31 -11.19
CA PRO A 10 29.06 14.55 -10.42
C PRO A 10 28.96 15.82 -11.28
N LEU A 11 29.45 15.79 -12.52
CA LEU A 11 29.28 16.91 -13.45
C LEU A 11 27.80 17.12 -13.79
N PHE A 12 27.03 16.03 -13.90
CA PHE A 12 25.59 16.10 -14.15
C PHE A 12 24.83 16.70 -12.97
N GLU A 13 25.22 16.34 -11.74
CA GLU A 13 24.68 16.98 -10.54
C GLU A 13 24.94 18.50 -10.54
N ALA A 14 26.17 18.94 -10.83
CA ALA A 14 26.51 20.35 -10.91
C ALA A 14 25.72 21.10 -12.01
N MET A 15 25.48 20.46 -13.16
CA MET A 15 24.64 21.03 -14.22
C MET A 15 23.19 21.23 -13.76
N ILE A 16 22.61 20.25 -13.05
CA ILE A 16 21.26 20.38 -12.48
C ILE A 16 21.23 21.52 -11.45
N MET A 17 22.24 21.61 -10.57
CA MET A 17 22.33 22.69 -9.58
C MET A 17 22.36 24.07 -10.25
N HIS A 18 23.14 24.24 -11.32
CA HIS A 18 23.18 25.52 -12.02
C HIS A 18 21.84 25.85 -12.70
N ARG A 19 21.24 24.85 -13.37
CA ARG A 19 20.00 25.03 -14.12
C ARG A 19 18.79 25.30 -13.22
N GLU A 20 18.68 24.61 -12.10
CA GLU A 20 17.50 24.62 -11.22
C GLU A 20 17.67 25.53 -9.99
N LEU A 21 18.58 26.51 -10.06
CA LEU A 21 18.92 27.42 -8.95
C LEU A 21 17.70 28.12 -8.32
N ASN A 22 16.74 28.52 -9.16
CA ASN A 22 15.55 29.25 -8.74
C ASN A 22 14.32 28.34 -8.52
N ASN A 23 14.49 27.02 -8.68
CA ASN A 23 13.37 26.08 -8.57
C ASN A 23 13.25 25.55 -7.12
N PRO A 24 12.13 25.82 -6.43
CA PRO A 24 11.94 25.35 -5.06
C PRO A 24 11.95 23.83 -4.93
N GLN A 25 11.61 23.07 -5.98
CA GLN A 25 11.66 21.60 -5.96
C GLN A 25 13.10 21.07 -5.84
N PHE A 26 14.09 21.80 -6.33
CA PHE A 26 15.51 21.44 -6.28
C PHE A 26 16.26 22.12 -5.13
N ARG A 27 15.53 22.81 -4.24
CA ARG A 27 16.13 23.50 -3.09
C ARG A 27 17.00 22.57 -2.22
N PHE A 28 16.64 21.29 -2.14
CA PHE A 28 17.41 20.28 -1.39
C PHE A 28 18.84 20.09 -1.90
N LEU A 29 19.16 20.49 -3.14
CA LEU A 29 20.53 20.43 -3.64
C LEU A 29 21.44 21.48 -3.00
N PHE A 30 20.87 22.57 -2.47
CA PHE A 30 21.62 23.69 -1.89
C PHE A 30 21.58 23.71 -0.36
N ASP A 31 20.51 23.19 0.23
CA ASP A 31 20.35 23.11 1.68
C ASP A 31 20.85 21.79 2.26
N ASN A 32 22.13 21.77 2.63
CA ASN A 32 22.82 20.60 3.17
C ASN A 32 22.27 20.10 4.52
N GLN A 33 21.51 20.93 5.24
CA GLN A 33 20.94 20.55 6.53
C GLN A 33 19.51 20.01 6.40
N SER A 34 18.91 20.16 5.22
CA SER A 34 17.56 19.65 4.98
C SER A 34 17.50 18.12 5.08
N PRO A 35 16.40 17.56 5.63
CA PRO A 35 16.16 16.12 5.59
C PRO A 35 16.13 15.58 4.14
N ALA A 36 15.67 16.39 3.19
CA ALA A 36 15.66 16.03 1.78
C ALA A 36 17.08 15.87 1.19
N HIS A 37 18.02 16.75 1.55
CA HIS A 37 19.42 16.59 1.14
C HIS A 37 20.05 15.36 1.77
N THR A 38 19.79 15.14 3.06
CA THR A 38 20.25 13.95 3.80
C THR A 38 19.78 12.67 3.11
N TYR A 39 18.49 12.59 2.77
CA TYR A 39 17.92 11.47 2.02
C TYR A 39 18.56 11.31 0.64
N TYR A 40 18.72 12.40 -0.11
CA TYR A 40 19.34 12.38 -1.43
C TYR A 40 20.77 11.81 -1.39
N ARG A 41 21.61 12.27 -0.46
CA ARG A 41 23.00 11.80 -0.31
C ARG A 41 23.07 10.33 0.10
N TRP A 42 22.21 9.92 1.04
CA TRP A 42 22.08 8.52 1.41
C TRP A 42 21.65 7.66 0.23
N LYS A 43 20.61 8.07 -0.50
CA LYS A 43 20.06 7.27 -1.60
C LYS A 43 21.02 7.19 -2.78
N LEU A 44 21.77 8.26 -3.06
CA LEU A 44 22.85 8.26 -4.02
C LEU A 44 23.94 7.24 -3.65
N TYR A 45 24.37 7.23 -2.39
CA TYR A 45 25.35 6.25 -1.90
C TYR A 45 24.82 4.82 -1.95
N SER A 46 23.59 4.59 -1.49
CA SER A 46 22.95 3.26 -1.48
C SER A 46 22.93 2.66 -2.90
N ILE A 47 22.50 3.42 -3.90
CA ILE A 47 22.50 2.97 -5.30
C ILE A 47 23.92 2.76 -5.82
N LEU A 48 24.88 3.63 -5.48
CA LEU A 48 26.29 3.45 -5.86
C LEU A 48 26.92 2.18 -5.26
N GLN A 49 26.44 1.72 -4.10
CA GLN A 49 26.86 0.47 -3.49
C GLN A 49 26.14 -0.76 -4.07
N GLY A 50 25.22 -0.59 -5.01
CA GLY A 50 24.48 -1.67 -5.69
C GLY A 50 23.11 -1.99 -5.09
N ASP A 51 22.60 -1.17 -4.18
CA ASP A 51 21.24 -1.33 -3.66
C ASP A 51 20.21 -0.86 -4.71
N THR A 52 18.96 -1.31 -4.58
CA THR A 52 17.87 -0.90 -5.49
C THR A 52 17.07 0.27 -4.93
N VAL A 53 16.09 0.75 -5.71
CA VAL A 53 15.16 1.78 -5.25
C VAL A 53 14.28 1.26 -4.10
N ALA A 54 13.83 0.01 -4.18
CA ALA A 54 12.90 -0.60 -3.23
C ALA A 54 13.59 -1.35 -2.08
N THR A 55 14.80 -1.87 -2.29
CA THR A 55 15.54 -2.66 -1.31
C THR A 55 16.93 -2.08 -1.10
N TRP A 56 17.31 -1.86 0.17
CA TRP A 56 18.59 -1.31 0.56
C TRP A 56 19.12 -1.95 1.83
N ARG A 57 20.44 -1.88 2.04
CA ARG A 57 21.07 -2.38 3.27
C ARG A 57 20.71 -1.51 4.45
N THR A 58 20.47 -2.14 5.60
CA THR A 58 20.13 -1.47 6.87
C THR A 58 21.31 -1.33 7.83
N ASP A 59 22.45 -1.93 7.50
CA ASP A 59 23.65 -1.86 8.33
C ASP A 59 24.25 -0.45 8.36
N ALA A 60 24.79 -0.08 9.52
CA ALA A 60 25.47 1.20 9.69
C ALA A 60 26.70 1.28 8.78
N PHE A 61 26.85 2.38 8.05
CA PHE A 61 27.95 2.56 7.11
C PHE A 61 28.57 3.97 7.23
N ARG A 62 29.74 4.19 6.64
CA ARG A 62 30.38 5.51 6.58
C ARG A 62 30.37 6.05 5.17
N LEU A 63 29.78 7.23 4.98
CA LEU A 63 29.73 7.91 3.69
C LEU A 63 31.14 8.36 3.24
N PHE A 64 32.00 8.70 4.20
CA PHE A 64 33.38 9.16 3.98
C PHE A 64 34.36 8.41 4.89
N LYS A 65 35.61 8.27 4.45
CA LYS A 65 36.68 7.70 5.28
C LYS A 65 36.80 8.53 6.57
N ASN A 66 36.77 7.86 7.72
CA ASN A 66 36.77 8.46 9.06
C ASN A 66 35.55 9.36 9.40
N GLY A 67 34.50 9.37 8.59
CA GLY A 67 33.27 10.11 8.88
C GLY A 67 32.38 9.42 9.92
N SER A 68 31.30 10.09 10.32
CA SER A 68 30.27 9.55 11.21
C SER A 68 29.58 8.32 10.61
N LEU A 69 29.07 7.44 11.48
CA LEU A 69 28.22 6.32 11.08
C LEU A 69 26.84 6.85 10.66
N TRP A 70 26.40 6.44 9.48
CA TRP A 70 25.08 6.70 8.93
C TRP A 70 24.22 5.46 9.09
N LEU A 71 23.00 5.66 9.60
CA LEU A 71 21.99 4.63 9.71
C LEU A 71 20.98 4.81 8.58
N PRO A 72 20.90 3.86 7.63
CA PRO A 72 19.82 3.84 6.64
C PRO A 72 18.44 3.87 7.31
N PRO A 73 17.44 4.54 6.71
CA PRO A 73 16.06 4.41 7.16
C PRO A 73 15.62 2.95 7.10
N GLN A 74 14.82 2.51 8.07
CA GLN A 74 14.25 1.16 8.03
C GLN A 74 13.23 1.08 6.88
N PRO A 75 13.24 0.01 6.06
CA PRO A 75 12.21 -0.18 5.06
C PRO A 75 10.82 -0.19 5.72
N GLN A 76 9.84 0.42 5.06
CA GLN A 76 8.46 0.45 5.56
C GLN A 76 7.90 -0.98 5.50
N GLN A 77 7.92 -1.65 6.65
CA GLN A 77 7.40 -3.02 6.83
C GLN A 77 5.92 -3.17 6.41
N PHE A 78 5.19 -2.05 6.30
CA PHE A 78 3.76 -2.02 5.97
C PHE A 78 3.45 -1.67 4.51
N THR A 79 4.46 -1.34 3.68
CA THR A 79 4.25 -1.08 2.24
C THR A 79 4.58 -2.28 1.36
N SER A 80 5.39 -3.20 1.87
CA SER A 80 5.41 -4.56 1.36
C SER A 80 4.05 -5.16 1.72
N GLY A 81 3.26 -5.59 0.73
CA GLY A 81 1.97 -6.24 0.97
C GLY A 81 2.13 -7.53 1.81
N MET A 82 1.10 -8.37 1.80
CA MET A 82 1.14 -9.65 2.50
C MET A 82 2.38 -10.47 2.08
N PRO A 83 3.22 -10.95 3.02
CA PRO A 83 4.40 -11.75 2.70
C PRO A 83 4.02 -12.98 1.86
N ASP A 84 4.81 -13.29 0.83
CA ASP A 84 4.54 -14.38 -0.12
C ASP A 84 4.34 -15.74 0.57
N GLU A 85 5.01 -15.95 1.70
CA GLU A 85 4.88 -17.16 2.53
C GLU A 85 3.46 -17.35 3.08
N ILE A 86 2.80 -16.25 3.44
CA ILE A 86 1.42 -16.27 3.95
C ILE A 86 0.45 -16.41 2.77
N PHE A 87 0.74 -15.79 1.63
CA PHE A 87 -0.05 -15.94 0.41
C PHE A 87 -0.09 -17.39 -0.10
N GLU A 88 1.05 -18.08 -0.10
CA GLU A 88 1.13 -19.50 -0.48
C GLU A 88 0.49 -20.44 0.55
N LYS A 89 0.48 -20.07 1.85
CA LYS A 89 -0.31 -20.79 2.86
C LYS A 89 -1.81 -20.63 2.62
N VAL A 90 -2.28 -19.41 2.38
CA VAL A 90 -3.71 -19.13 2.12
C VAL A 90 -4.18 -19.85 0.86
N LYS A 91 -3.38 -19.86 -0.21
CA LYS A 91 -3.68 -20.66 -1.42
C LYS A 91 -3.81 -22.16 -1.12
N LYS A 92 -2.85 -22.73 -0.38
CA LYS A 92 -2.90 -24.16 -0.04
C LYS A 92 -4.09 -24.49 0.85
N GLU A 93 -4.41 -23.63 1.81
CA GLU A 93 -5.57 -23.81 2.68
C GLU A 93 -6.90 -23.72 1.91
N THR A 94 -7.02 -22.81 0.95
CA THR A 94 -8.19 -22.71 0.05
C THR A 94 -8.29 -23.86 -0.96
N GLU A 95 -7.16 -24.37 -1.46
CA GLU A 95 -7.13 -25.56 -2.32
C GLU A 95 -7.52 -26.83 -1.53
N ILE A 96 -7.16 -26.93 -0.25
CA ILE A 96 -7.54 -28.08 0.59
C ILE A 96 -9.04 -28.04 0.94
N GLU A 97 -9.62 -26.87 1.21
CA GLU A 97 -11.07 -26.74 1.48
C GLU A 97 -11.95 -27.10 0.29
N THR A 98 -11.49 -26.84 -0.95
CA THR A 98 -12.26 -27.14 -2.17
C THR A 98 -12.29 -28.62 -2.53
N ILE A 99 -11.32 -29.42 -2.05
CA ILE A 99 -11.23 -30.86 -2.33
C ILE A 99 -12.17 -31.68 -1.40
N ILE A 100 -12.51 -31.17 -0.22
CA ILE A 100 -13.19 -31.96 0.83
C ILE A 100 -14.73 -31.98 0.67
N LYS A 101 -15.35 -31.17 -0.20
CA LYS A 101 -16.82 -31.13 -0.37
C LYS A 101 -17.32 -31.34 -1.82
N PRO A 102 -17.15 -32.50 -2.45
CA PRO A 102 -17.98 -32.90 -3.57
C PRO A 102 -19.21 -33.66 -3.04
N GLU A 103 -20.36 -33.52 -3.71
CA GLU A 103 -21.65 -34.16 -3.41
C GLU A 103 -22.49 -33.51 -2.29
N ILE A 104 -23.36 -32.57 -2.68
CA ILE A 104 -24.82 -32.73 -2.65
C ILE A 104 -25.44 -31.47 -3.30
N ILE A 105 -26.30 -31.70 -4.29
CA ILE A 105 -27.13 -30.76 -5.09
C ILE A 105 -26.55 -30.34 -6.45
N ALA A 106 -26.76 -31.20 -7.44
CA ALA A 106 -27.35 -30.79 -8.73
C ALA A 106 -28.84 -31.24 -8.71
N PRO A 107 -29.80 -30.73 -9.51
CA PRO A 107 -29.60 -30.27 -10.89
C PRO A 107 -30.45 -29.06 -11.37
N VAL A 108 -30.07 -28.49 -12.50
CA VAL A 108 -30.88 -28.27 -13.73
C VAL A 108 -30.29 -27.10 -14.53
N ILE A 109 -30.05 -27.43 -15.79
CA ILE A 109 -29.40 -26.67 -16.86
C ILE A 109 -30.38 -25.61 -17.41
N ASN A 110 -29.95 -24.35 -17.57
CA ASN A 110 -30.03 -23.59 -18.83
C ASN A 110 -29.73 -22.08 -18.69
N GLN A 111 -28.85 -21.61 -19.58
CA GLN A 111 -28.82 -20.26 -20.18
C GLN A 111 -28.61 -19.05 -19.25
N SER A 112 -27.36 -18.58 -19.16
CA SER A 112 -26.91 -17.22 -19.50
C SER A 112 -25.60 -16.87 -18.78
N SER A 113 -24.62 -16.42 -19.58
CA SER A 113 -23.55 -15.49 -19.21
C SER A 113 -23.44 -15.08 -17.74
N THR A 114 -22.40 -15.52 -17.02
CA THR A 114 -21.66 -14.60 -16.14
C THR A 114 -20.20 -15.01 -16.06
N SER A 115 -19.37 -14.16 -16.64
CA SER A 115 -17.96 -14.01 -16.31
C SER A 115 -17.73 -14.11 -14.80
N ASN A 116 -16.72 -14.88 -14.41
CA ASN A 116 -16.05 -14.82 -13.11
C ASN A 116 -16.09 -13.39 -12.51
N LYS A 117 -16.98 -13.17 -11.54
CA LYS A 117 -17.00 -11.94 -10.72
C LYS A 117 -15.89 -12.03 -9.67
N ARG A 118 -14.63 -12.03 -10.09
CA ARG A 118 -13.55 -11.62 -9.18
C ARG A 118 -13.73 -10.13 -8.93
N GLY A 119 -13.88 -9.72 -7.67
CA GLY A 119 -14.02 -8.32 -7.27
C GLY A 119 -15.44 -7.76 -7.13
N ARG A 120 -16.43 -8.58 -6.75
CA ARG A 120 -17.76 -8.10 -6.31
C ARG A 120 -18.20 -8.84 -5.07
N LEU A 121 -18.92 -8.15 -4.18
CA LEU A 121 -19.46 -8.77 -2.98
C LEU A 121 -20.57 -9.76 -3.35
N SER A 122 -20.59 -10.92 -2.70
CA SER A 122 -21.76 -11.78 -2.70
C SER A 122 -22.92 -11.08 -2.00
N HIS A 123 -24.16 -11.45 -2.33
CA HIS A 123 -25.35 -10.85 -1.70
C HIS A 123 -25.30 -10.94 -0.17
N ARG A 124 -24.85 -12.09 0.37
CA ARG A 124 -24.67 -12.29 1.82
C ARG A 124 -23.60 -11.39 2.44
N GLN A 125 -22.50 -11.18 1.73
CA GLN A 125 -21.42 -10.30 2.20
C GLN A 125 -21.88 -8.85 2.21
N ARG A 126 -22.63 -8.45 1.18
CA ARG A 126 -23.26 -7.13 1.09
C ARG A 126 -24.24 -6.90 2.24
N ASP A 127 -25.17 -7.83 2.48
CA ASP A 127 -26.14 -7.70 3.58
C ASP A 127 -25.43 -7.56 4.94
N HIS A 128 -24.41 -8.38 5.18
CA HIS A 128 -23.60 -8.29 6.40
C HIS A 128 -22.88 -6.94 6.53
N PHE A 129 -22.35 -6.40 5.44
CA PHE A 129 -21.68 -5.11 5.45
C PHE A 129 -22.66 -3.96 5.68
N GLU A 130 -23.84 -4.01 5.07
CA GLU A 130 -24.92 -3.04 5.31
C GLU A 130 -25.37 -3.06 6.77
N ASP A 131 -25.50 -4.25 7.39
CA ASP A 131 -25.80 -4.38 8.82
C ASP A 131 -24.68 -3.81 9.70
N LEU A 132 -23.42 -3.99 9.30
CA LEU A 132 -22.27 -3.41 9.98
C LEU A 132 -22.32 -1.88 9.93
N LEU A 133 -22.58 -1.31 8.75
CA LEU A 133 -22.70 0.14 8.55
C LEU A 133 -23.88 0.74 9.32
N ARG A 134 -25.03 0.05 9.37
CA ARG A 134 -26.22 0.50 10.13
C ARG A 134 -25.98 0.59 11.63
N ASN A 135 -25.15 -0.30 12.16
CA ASN A 135 -24.82 -0.35 13.59
C ASN A 135 -23.50 0.36 13.92
N LEU A 136 -22.91 1.07 12.95
CA LEU A 136 -21.63 1.72 13.11
C LEU A 136 -21.75 2.95 14.03
N THR A 137 -20.94 2.98 15.08
CA THR A 137 -20.82 4.12 15.99
C THR A 137 -19.46 4.79 15.81
N PRO A 138 -19.29 6.06 16.24
CA PRO A 138 -17.98 6.74 16.19
C PRO A 138 -16.93 6.16 17.16
N GLU A 139 -17.21 5.02 17.81
CA GLU A 139 -16.27 4.35 18.68
C GLU A 139 -15.13 3.72 17.88
N ARG A 140 -13.89 3.88 18.37
CA ARG A 140 -12.68 3.38 17.71
C ARG A 140 -12.75 1.89 17.39
N MET A 141 -13.35 1.08 18.26
CA MET A 141 -13.46 -0.38 18.06
C MET A 141 -14.42 -0.71 16.92
N LYS A 142 -15.62 -0.09 16.90
CA LYS A 142 -16.61 -0.33 15.85
C LYS A 142 -16.12 0.12 14.46
N ILE A 143 -15.42 1.26 14.40
CA ILE A 143 -14.75 1.71 13.16
C ILE A 143 -13.66 0.71 12.76
N GLY A 144 -12.86 0.24 13.73
CA GLY A 144 -11.83 -0.77 13.49
C GLY A 144 -12.38 -2.06 12.89
N ASP A 145 -13.47 -2.59 13.44
CA ASP A 145 -14.14 -3.80 12.96
C ASP A 145 -14.64 -3.63 11.51
N ALA A 146 -15.21 -2.47 11.18
CA ALA A 146 -15.62 -2.12 9.82
C ALA A 146 -14.44 -2.06 8.84
N MET A 147 -13.33 -1.44 9.27
CA MET A 147 -12.12 -1.31 8.46
C MET A 147 -11.47 -2.66 8.20
N ILE A 148 -11.41 -3.54 9.20
CA ILE A 148 -10.89 -4.91 9.03
C ILE A 148 -11.73 -5.65 7.99
N TRP A 149 -13.05 -5.59 8.11
CA TRP A 149 -13.94 -6.24 7.16
C TRP A 149 -13.71 -5.75 5.71
N ALA A 150 -13.51 -4.44 5.53
CA ALA A 150 -13.24 -3.86 4.22
C ALA A 150 -11.87 -4.27 3.65
N ILE A 151 -10.86 -4.46 4.50
CA ILE A 151 -9.53 -4.96 4.10
C ILE A 151 -9.62 -6.42 3.65
N ASP A 152 -10.36 -7.25 4.38
CA ASP A 152 -10.53 -8.68 4.04
C ASP A 152 -11.27 -8.87 2.70
N HIS A 153 -12.07 -7.88 2.29
CA HIS A 153 -12.84 -7.89 1.04
C HIS A 153 -12.35 -6.85 0.02
N ALA A 154 -11.07 -6.46 0.10
CA ALA A 154 -10.50 -5.38 -0.72
C ALA A 154 -10.61 -5.61 -2.24
N GLU A 155 -10.78 -6.85 -2.70
CA GLU A 155 -11.04 -7.14 -4.12
C GLU A 155 -12.34 -6.51 -4.63
N ALA A 156 -13.32 -6.24 -3.76
CA ALA A 156 -14.58 -5.61 -4.08
C ALA A 156 -14.64 -4.13 -3.64
N ALA A 157 -13.48 -3.44 -3.61
CA ALA A 157 -13.35 -2.06 -3.12
C ALA A 157 -14.34 -1.08 -3.77
N ASP A 158 -14.57 -1.20 -5.08
CA ASP A 158 -15.52 -0.32 -5.79
C ASP A 158 -16.94 -0.42 -5.21
N GLU A 159 -17.43 -1.65 -4.96
CA GLU A 159 -18.76 -1.89 -4.39
C GLU A 159 -18.83 -1.50 -2.90
N ILE A 160 -17.72 -1.66 -2.15
CA ILE A 160 -17.62 -1.22 -0.75
C ILE A 160 -17.74 0.31 -0.64
N ILE A 161 -17.05 1.05 -1.51
CA ILE A 161 -17.10 2.53 -1.54
C ILE A 161 -18.51 3.03 -1.86
N ASP A 162 -19.17 2.40 -2.83
CA ASP A 162 -20.55 2.73 -3.20
C ASP A 162 -21.48 2.50 -2.00
N CYS A 163 -21.39 1.35 -1.32
CA CYS A 163 -22.21 1.04 -0.14
C CYS A 163 -21.99 2.06 1.01
N ILE A 164 -20.74 2.45 1.27
CA ILE A 164 -20.43 3.48 2.29
C ILE A 164 -21.04 4.82 1.90
N THR A 165 -20.89 5.22 0.64
CA THR A 165 -21.37 6.49 0.12
C THR A 165 -22.90 6.56 0.17
N GLU A 166 -23.58 5.49 -0.25
CA GLU A 166 -25.02 5.34 -0.11
C GLU A 166 -25.44 5.42 1.37
N SER A 167 -24.79 4.67 2.25
CA SER A 167 -25.10 4.67 3.69
C SER A 167 -24.94 6.05 4.34
N LEU A 168 -23.98 6.86 3.90
CA LEU A 168 -23.75 8.22 4.42
C LEU A 168 -24.66 9.27 3.78
N SER A 169 -25.21 9.00 2.60
CA SER A 169 -26.08 9.91 1.87
C SER A 169 -27.56 9.79 2.26
N ILE A 170 -27.93 8.75 3.02
CA ILE A 170 -29.29 8.56 3.51
C ILE A 170 -29.60 9.59 4.62
N LEU A 171 -30.72 10.31 4.47
CA LEU A 171 -31.17 11.35 5.42
C LEU A 171 -31.47 10.82 6.84
N GLN A 172 -31.70 9.51 6.98
CA GLN A 172 -31.93 8.84 8.27
C GLN A 172 -30.63 8.51 9.01
N THR A 173 -29.47 8.65 8.37
CA THR A 173 -28.18 8.37 9.01
C THR A 173 -27.92 9.44 10.07
N PRO A 174 -27.86 9.08 11.36
CA PRO A 174 -27.77 10.06 12.43
C PRO A 174 -26.46 10.86 12.31
N SER A 175 -26.55 12.18 12.14
CA SER A 175 -25.36 13.02 12.29
C SER A 175 -24.97 13.03 13.76
N HIS A 176 -23.94 12.27 14.14
CA HIS A 176 -23.31 12.42 15.45
C HIS A 176 -22.62 13.79 15.51
N LYS A 177 -23.39 14.84 15.86
CA LYS A 177 -22.83 16.13 16.22
C LYS A 177 -22.16 15.97 17.59
N LYS A 178 -20.88 16.35 17.65
CA LYS A 178 -20.17 16.54 18.92
C LYS A 178 -20.81 17.65 19.73
#